data_AF-A0A7Y6DM02-F1
#
_entry.id   AF-A0A7Y6DM02-F1
#
_cell.length_a   1.000
_cell.length_b   1.000
_cell.length_c   1.000
_cell.angle_alpha   90.00
_cell.angle_beta   90.00
_cell.angle_gamma   90.00
#
_symmetry.space_group_name_H-M   'P 1'
#
loop_
_entity.id
_entity.type
_entity.pdbx_description
1 polymer ?
#
loop_
_entity_poly.entity_id
_entity_poly.type
_entity_poly.pdbx_seq_one_letter_code
_entity_poly.pdbx_strand_id
1 'polypeptide(L)'
;MTDPDEALAVTQANVQSYFAASLEALLGDAADQIAWEEWVASVRFASEETWFRCNAFLLAHTLGRFLARSAPGEPDAPRDDWLDAFVGAVASGDARAELVLWASAPVDNPVANDSVRFSAALWSMCTALRTSRPLDGARPGPFTEPVWLDDPDMVWSPSDERG
;
A
#
# COMPACT_ATOMS: atom_id res chain seq x y z
N MET A 1 -13.14 -3.01 -29.17
CA MET A 1 -12.89 -1.83 -28.33
C MET A 1 -12.95 -2.36 -26.92
N THR A 2 -11.80 -2.56 -26.27
CA THR A 2 -11.73 -3.08 -24.90
C THR A 2 -12.40 -2.08 -23.97
N ASP A 3 -13.18 -2.58 -23.02
CA ASP A 3 -13.82 -1.76 -22.00
C ASP A 3 -12.71 -1.00 -21.22
N PRO A 4 -12.77 0.34 -21.07
CA PRO A 4 -11.78 1.09 -20.30
C PRO A 4 -11.56 0.52 -18.89
N ASP A 5 -12.61 -0.02 -18.25
CA ASP A 5 -12.52 -0.62 -16.92
C ASP A 5 -11.73 -1.94 -16.96
N GLU A 6 -11.91 -2.73 -18.01
CA GLU A 6 -11.14 -3.97 -18.24
C GLU A 6 -9.66 -3.65 -18.49
N ALA A 7 -9.37 -2.62 -19.30
CA ALA A 7 -7.99 -2.18 -19.54
C ALA A 7 -7.30 -1.64 -18.27
N LEU A 8 -8.05 -0.94 -17.42
CA LEU A 8 -7.57 -0.47 -16.13
C LEU A 8 -7.29 -1.63 -15.17
N ALA A 9 -8.22 -2.58 -15.05
CA ALA A 9 -8.05 -3.77 -14.21
C ALA A 9 -6.82 -4.60 -14.63
N VAL A 10 -6.60 -4.78 -15.93
CA VAL A 10 -5.40 -5.46 -16.47
C VAL A 10 -4.13 -4.70 -16.11
N THR A 11 -4.13 -3.37 -16.26
CA THR A 11 -2.98 -2.53 -15.88
C THR A 11 -2.66 -2.66 -14.39
N GLN A 12 -3.68 -2.57 -13.53
CA GLN A 12 -3.52 -2.72 -12.09
C GLN A 12 -2.96 -4.08 -11.69
N ALA A 13 -3.47 -5.15 -12.32
CA ALA A 13 -2.97 -6.50 -12.08
C ALA A 13 -1.49 -6.65 -12.48
N ASN A 14 -1.07 -6.03 -13.60
CA ASN A 14 0.32 -6.03 -14.04
C ASN A 14 1.23 -5.28 -13.07
N VAL A 15 0.80 -4.10 -12.60
CA VAL A 15 1.57 -3.30 -11.61
C VAL A 15 1.73 -4.06 -10.30
N GLN A 16 0.67 -4.64 -9.76
CA GLN A 16 0.73 -5.43 -8.52
C GLN A 16 1.58 -6.70 -8.69
N SER A 17 1.56 -7.32 -9.87
CA SER A 17 2.41 -8.47 -10.17
C SER A 17 3.88 -8.09 -10.19
N TYR A 18 4.21 -6.94 -10.78
CA TYR A 18 5.57 -6.38 -10.73
C TYR A 18 6.02 -6.12 -9.29
N PHE A 19 5.19 -5.43 -8.48
CA PHE A 19 5.53 -5.16 -7.08
C PHE A 19 5.72 -6.44 -6.27
N ALA A 20 4.86 -7.44 -6.46
CA ALA A 20 4.99 -8.72 -5.76
C ALA A 20 6.30 -9.44 -6.13
N ALA A 21 6.68 -9.45 -7.41
CA ALA A 21 7.93 -10.06 -7.85
C ALA A 21 9.16 -9.33 -7.30
N SER A 22 9.18 -7.99 -7.33
CA SER A 22 10.26 -7.19 -6.74
C SER A 22 10.36 -7.41 -5.23
N LEU A 23 9.22 -7.48 -4.55
CA LEU A 23 9.16 -7.72 -3.12
C LEU A 23 9.70 -9.10 -2.72
N GLU A 24 9.35 -10.13 -3.47
CA GLU A 24 9.87 -11.49 -3.25
C GLU A 24 11.38 -11.55 -3.47
N ALA A 25 11.91 -10.84 -4.47
CA ALA A 25 13.35 -10.73 -4.68
C ALA A 25 14.05 -10.03 -3.49
N LEU A 26 13.54 -8.88 -3.02
CA LEU A 26 14.11 -8.16 -1.88
C LEU A 26 14.11 -9.01 -0.59
N LEU A 27 13.05 -9.78 -0.36
CA LEU A 27 12.98 -10.71 0.78
C LEU A 27 13.95 -11.88 0.62
N GLY A 28 14.04 -12.47 -0.57
CA GLY A 28 14.95 -13.58 -0.87
C GLY A 28 16.43 -13.19 -0.75
N ASP A 29 16.77 -11.98 -1.17
CA ASP A 29 18.13 -11.42 -1.10
C ASP A 29 18.48 -10.88 0.30
N ALA A 30 17.52 -10.91 1.25
CA ALA A 30 17.66 -10.32 2.58
C ALA A 30 18.11 -8.85 2.51
N ALA A 31 17.47 -8.09 1.62
CA ALA A 31 17.83 -6.71 1.29
C ALA A 31 17.89 -5.77 2.52
N ASP A 32 18.94 -4.96 2.59
CA ASP A 32 19.14 -3.97 3.64
C ASP A 32 18.25 -2.74 3.47
N GLN A 33 18.22 -1.85 4.47
CA GLN A 33 17.31 -0.70 4.48
C GLN A 33 17.43 0.19 3.22
N ILE A 34 18.65 0.37 2.71
CA ILE A 34 18.92 1.23 1.56
C ILE A 34 18.24 0.66 0.30
N ALA A 35 18.33 -0.65 0.08
CA ALA A 35 17.69 -1.27 -1.07
C ALA A 35 16.16 -1.12 -1.06
N TRP A 36 15.53 -1.19 0.12
CA TRP A 36 14.09 -0.91 0.25
C TRP A 36 13.79 0.57 -0.03
N GLU A 37 14.59 1.48 0.54
CA GLU A 37 14.58 2.93 0.28
C GLU A 37 14.61 3.28 -1.19
N GLU A 38 15.57 2.72 -1.91
CA GLU A 38 15.73 2.89 -3.35
C GLU A 38 14.56 2.31 -4.13
N TRP A 39 14.01 1.16 -3.72
CA TRP A 39 12.86 0.56 -4.39
C TRP A 39 11.62 1.45 -4.31
N VAL A 40 11.20 1.90 -3.12
CA VAL A 40 10.03 2.79 -2.99
C VAL A 40 10.27 4.12 -3.72
N ALA A 41 11.48 4.67 -3.61
CA ALA A 41 11.86 5.87 -4.34
C ALA A 41 11.75 5.67 -5.87
N SER A 42 12.21 4.53 -6.38
CA SER A 42 12.16 4.22 -7.83
C SER A 42 10.72 4.16 -8.35
N VAL A 43 9.80 3.57 -7.59
CA VAL A 43 8.37 3.51 -7.94
C VAL A 43 7.78 4.92 -7.99
N ARG A 44 8.13 5.77 -7.03
CA ARG A 44 7.69 7.18 -7.00
C ARG A 44 8.23 7.98 -8.17
N PHE A 45 9.54 7.91 -8.43
CA PHE A 45 10.20 8.74 -9.44
C PHE A 45 9.91 8.29 -10.88
N ALA A 46 9.44 7.06 -11.09
CA ALA A 46 9.00 6.61 -12.41
C ALA A 46 7.82 7.44 -12.95
N SER A 47 6.90 7.87 -12.07
CA SER A 47 5.80 8.80 -12.39
C SER A 47 5.18 9.33 -11.10
N GLU A 48 5.38 10.62 -10.82
CA GLU A 48 4.82 11.27 -9.62
C GLU A 48 3.29 11.35 -9.67
N GLU A 49 2.71 11.54 -10.86
CA GLU A 49 1.25 11.52 -11.02
C GLU A 49 0.66 10.14 -10.68
N THR A 50 1.24 9.09 -11.24
CA THR A 50 0.78 7.71 -10.98
C THR A 50 1.04 7.31 -9.54
N TRP A 51 2.12 7.81 -8.92
CA TRP A 51 2.40 7.66 -7.51
C TRP A 51 1.21 8.08 -6.64
N PHE A 52 0.75 9.32 -6.82
CA PHE A 52 -0.37 9.85 -6.04
C PHE A 52 -1.70 9.19 -6.38
N ARG A 53 -1.95 8.90 -7.66
CA ARG A 53 -3.24 8.38 -8.10
C ARG A 53 -3.46 6.92 -7.71
N CYS A 54 -2.44 6.06 -7.84
CA CYS A 54 -2.64 4.63 -7.63
C CYS A 54 -1.44 3.83 -7.12
N ASN A 55 -0.22 4.13 -7.57
CA ASN A 55 0.94 3.27 -7.28
C ASN A 55 1.25 3.20 -5.78
N ALA A 56 1.11 4.30 -5.03
CA ALA A 56 1.37 4.28 -3.59
C ALA A 56 0.39 3.35 -2.86
N PHE A 57 -0.90 3.42 -3.18
CA PHE A 57 -1.91 2.51 -2.63
C PHE A 57 -1.71 1.07 -3.08
N LEU A 58 -1.50 0.83 -4.39
CA LEU A 58 -1.29 -0.54 -4.92
C LEU A 58 -0.04 -1.19 -4.31
N LEU A 59 1.00 -0.40 -4.04
CA LEU A 59 2.18 -0.85 -3.32
C LEU A 59 1.88 -1.17 -1.87
N ALA A 60 1.13 -0.29 -1.17
CA ALA A 60 0.70 -0.53 0.22
C ALA A 60 -0.15 -1.81 0.32
N HIS A 61 -1.13 -1.98 -0.56
CA HIS A 61 -1.92 -3.20 -0.66
C HIS A 61 -1.01 -4.43 -0.87
N THR A 62 -0.05 -4.35 -1.79
CA THR A 62 0.89 -5.45 -2.05
C THR A 62 1.70 -5.80 -0.80
N LEU A 63 2.23 -4.82 -0.07
CA LEU A 63 2.91 -5.05 1.21
C LEU A 63 1.96 -5.65 2.25
N GLY A 64 0.74 -5.14 2.33
CA GLY A 64 -0.32 -5.62 3.21
C GLY A 64 -0.64 -7.10 2.99
N ARG A 65 -0.69 -7.56 1.73
CA ARG A 65 -0.90 -8.99 1.39
C ARG A 65 0.19 -9.89 1.94
N PHE A 66 1.45 -9.43 1.93
CA PHE A 66 2.57 -10.17 2.48
C PHE A 66 2.56 -10.14 4.01
N LEU A 67 2.24 -8.99 4.61
CA LEU A 67 2.11 -8.82 6.05
C LEU A 67 0.97 -9.64 6.65
N ALA A 68 -0.18 -9.74 5.96
CA ALA A 68 -1.31 -10.59 6.35
C ALA A 68 -0.94 -12.08 6.43
N ARG A 69 0.18 -12.46 5.82
CA ARG A 69 0.75 -13.80 5.82
C ARG A 69 2.03 -13.90 6.64
N SER A 70 2.26 -12.96 7.55
CA SER A 70 3.48 -12.90 8.33
C SER A 70 3.22 -12.61 9.79
N ALA A 71 3.86 -13.39 10.67
CA ALA A 71 3.90 -13.11 12.10
C ALA A 71 4.99 -12.07 12.41
N PRO A 72 4.81 -11.25 13.45
CA PRO A 72 5.92 -10.44 13.98
C PRO A 72 7.13 -11.35 14.28
N GLY A 73 8.34 -10.93 13.88
CA GLY A 73 9.55 -11.73 14.16
C GLY A 73 10.02 -11.65 15.61
N GLU A 74 9.53 -10.64 16.34
CA GLU A 74 9.71 -10.47 17.78
C GLU A 74 8.35 -10.18 18.45
N PRO A 75 8.05 -10.77 19.63
CA PRO A 75 6.77 -10.57 20.34
C PRO A 75 6.48 -9.12 20.73
N ASP A 76 7.54 -8.33 20.94
CA ASP A 76 7.47 -6.93 21.39
C ASP A 76 7.79 -5.93 20.27
N ALA A 77 7.89 -6.38 19.01
CA ALA A 77 8.04 -5.46 17.90
C ALA A 77 6.76 -4.62 17.77
N PRO A 78 6.83 -3.29 17.90
CA PRO A 78 5.65 -2.45 17.81
C PRO A 78 5.05 -2.58 16.40
N ARG A 79 3.82 -3.09 16.34
CA ARG A 79 2.94 -2.86 15.19
C ARG A 79 2.06 -1.67 15.53
N ASP A 80 2.05 -0.70 14.62
CA ASP A 80 1.20 0.48 14.68
C ASP A 80 -0.27 0.07 14.54
N ASP A 81 -1.18 0.63 15.34
CA ASP A 81 -2.63 0.36 15.28
C ASP A 81 -3.18 0.58 13.86
N TRP A 82 -2.66 1.59 13.15
CA TRP A 82 -3.03 1.83 11.76
C TRP A 82 -2.58 0.69 10.85
N LEU A 83 -1.35 0.20 11.04
CA LEU A 83 -0.78 -0.88 10.24
C LEU A 83 -1.60 -2.17 10.43
N ASP A 84 -1.93 -2.51 11.67
CA ASP A 84 -2.73 -3.70 11.98
C ASP A 84 -4.15 -3.59 11.40
N ALA A 85 -4.78 -2.40 11.49
CA ALA A 85 -6.08 -2.16 10.87
C ALA A 85 -6.03 -2.29 9.34
N PHE A 86 -5.01 -1.69 8.69
CA PHE A 86 -4.85 -1.76 7.23
C PHE A 86 -4.60 -3.19 6.76
N VAL A 87 -3.70 -3.91 7.42
CA VAL A 87 -3.41 -5.33 7.11
C VAL A 87 -4.64 -6.20 7.36
N GLY A 88 -5.42 -5.91 8.41
CA GLY A 88 -6.70 -6.58 8.69
C GLY A 88 -7.71 -6.38 7.57
N ALA A 89 -7.84 -5.16 7.04
CA ALA A 89 -8.70 -4.86 5.91
C ALA A 89 -8.28 -5.66 4.66
N VAL A 90 -6.98 -5.64 4.31
CA VAL A 90 -6.42 -6.42 3.19
C VAL A 90 -6.66 -7.92 3.36
N ALA A 91 -6.46 -8.45 4.56
CA ALA A 91 -6.68 -9.87 4.84
C ALA A 91 -8.15 -10.29 4.68
N SER A 92 -9.07 -9.37 4.96
CA SER A 92 -10.52 -9.59 4.83
C SER A 92 -11.07 -9.33 3.43
N GLY A 93 -10.30 -8.65 2.57
CA GLY A 93 -10.73 -8.22 1.25
C GLY A 93 -11.74 -7.06 1.27
N ASP A 94 -11.78 -6.27 2.35
CA ASP A 94 -12.63 -5.08 2.46
C ASP A 94 -11.98 -3.87 1.77
N ALA A 95 -12.17 -3.80 0.46
CA ALA A 95 -11.58 -2.76 -0.38
C ALA A 95 -11.94 -1.34 0.07
N ARG A 96 -13.15 -1.13 0.60
CA ARG A 96 -13.58 0.18 1.10
C ARG A 96 -12.81 0.56 2.36
N ALA A 97 -12.66 -0.37 3.30
CA ALA A 97 -11.88 -0.13 4.51
C ALA A 97 -10.41 0.15 4.19
N GLU A 98 -9.82 -0.59 3.24
CA GLU A 98 -8.45 -0.35 2.78
C GLU A 98 -8.25 1.09 2.28
N LEU A 99 -9.15 1.57 1.40
CA LEU A 99 -9.06 2.94 0.85
C LEU A 99 -9.24 4.02 1.92
N VAL A 100 -10.20 3.83 2.85
CA VAL A 100 -10.43 4.76 3.97
C VAL A 100 -9.22 4.83 4.90
N LEU A 101 -8.67 3.66 5.26
CA LEU A 101 -7.49 3.58 6.12
C LEU A 101 -6.27 4.21 5.44
N TRP A 102 -6.06 3.96 4.15
CA TRP A 102 -4.98 4.57 3.38
C TRP A 102 -5.06 6.10 3.34
N ALA A 103 -6.26 6.65 3.11
CA ALA A 103 -6.48 8.10 3.15
C ALA A 103 -6.17 8.70 4.54
N SER A 104 -6.25 7.90 5.60
CA SER A 104 -5.91 8.26 6.98
C SER A 104 -4.48 7.90 7.40
N ALA A 105 -3.59 7.59 6.45
CA ALA A 105 -2.21 7.17 6.73
C ALA A 105 -1.50 8.10 7.74
N PRO A 106 -0.90 7.55 8.81
CA PRO A 106 -0.41 8.33 9.93
C PRO A 106 0.87 9.09 9.57
N VAL A 107 1.04 10.26 10.18
CA VAL A 107 2.29 11.00 10.17
C VAL A 107 2.38 11.85 11.43
N ASP A 108 3.55 11.89 12.06
CA ASP A 108 3.81 12.68 13.27
C ASP A 108 3.83 14.22 13.00
N ASN A 109 3.54 14.63 11.77
CA ASN A 109 3.55 16.02 11.34
C ASN A 109 2.23 16.40 10.62
N PRO A 110 1.36 17.21 11.24
CA PRO A 110 0.06 17.57 10.66
C PRO A 110 0.15 18.44 9.40
N VAL A 111 1.31 19.03 9.09
CA VAL A 111 1.54 19.81 7.84
C VAL A 111 2.24 19.00 6.74
N ALA A 112 2.51 17.72 6.97
CA ALA A 112 3.08 16.86 5.93
C ALA A 112 2.10 16.70 4.77
N ASN A 113 2.61 16.85 3.55
CA ASN A 113 1.83 16.58 2.35
C ASN A 113 1.62 15.06 2.16
N ASP A 114 0.73 14.70 1.24
CA ASP A 114 0.36 13.30 1.00
C ASP A 114 1.54 12.44 0.56
N SER A 115 2.52 13.03 -0.15
CA SER A 115 3.72 12.28 -0.52
C SER A 115 4.51 11.84 0.70
N VAL A 116 4.71 12.74 1.66
CA VAL A 116 5.44 12.43 2.89
C VAL A 116 4.66 11.40 3.71
N ARG A 117 3.33 11.55 3.80
CA ARG A 117 2.44 10.59 4.47
C ARG A 117 2.56 9.20 3.86
N PHE A 118 2.36 9.08 2.55
CA PHE A 118 2.40 7.81 1.84
C PHE A 118 3.77 7.15 1.92
N SER A 119 4.86 7.92 1.75
CA SER A 119 6.20 7.39 1.92
C SER A 119 6.47 6.90 3.33
N ALA A 120 6.04 7.63 4.37
CA ALA A 120 6.20 7.22 5.76
C ALA A 120 5.41 5.94 6.09
N ALA A 121 4.16 5.83 5.63
CA ALA A 121 3.35 4.64 5.81
C ALA A 121 3.99 3.42 5.13
N LEU A 122 4.46 3.57 3.88
CA LEU A 122 5.18 2.52 3.17
C LEU A 122 6.47 2.12 3.89
N TRP A 123 7.19 3.06 4.51
CA TRP A 123 8.36 2.75 5.34
C TRP A 123 8.03 1.90 6.56
N SER A 124 6.94 2.24 7.25
CA SER A 124 6.45 1.44 8.38
C SER A 124 6.13 0.01 7.94
N MET A 125 5.41 -0.14 6.80
CA MET A 125 5.07 -1.45 6.23
C MET A 125 6.30 -2.26 5.82
N CYS A 126 7.27 -1.66 5.11
CA CYS A 126 8.51 -2.33 4.72
C CYS A 126 9.32 -2.79 5.94
N THR A 127 9.40 -1.96 6.98
CA THR A 127 10.08 -2.28 8.24
C THR A 127 9.42 -3.46 8.95
N ALA A 128 8.10 -3.43 9.07
CA ALA A 128 7.32 -4.51 9.66
C ALA A 128 7.51 -5.82 8.88
N LEU A 129 7.55 -5.76 7.55
CA LEU A 129 7.67 -6.95 6.72
C LEU A 129 9.07 -7.56 6.80
N ARG A 130 10.13 -6.76 6.74
CA ARG A 130 11.54 -7.20 6.90
C ARG A 130 11.78 -7.93 8.21
N THR A 131 11.11 -7.50 9.27
CA THR A 131 11.25 -8.08 10.61
C THR A 131 10.25 -9.21 10.88
N SER A 132 9.37 -9.52 9.92
CA SER A 132 8.35 -10.55 10.08
C SER A 132 8.82 -11.93 9.62
N ARG A 133 8.12 -12.97 10.05
CA ARG A 133 8.33 -14.35 9.60
C ARG A 133 7.12 -14.83 8.80
N PRO A 134 7.31 -15.44 7.62
CA PRO A 134 6.21 -15.91 6.81
C PRO A 134 5.44 -17.06 7.49
N LEU A 135 4.14 -17.13 7.22
CA LEU A 135 3.23 -18.17 7.69
C LEU A 135 2.68 -19.01 6.53
N ASP A 136 2.43 -20.29 6.77
CA ASP A 136 1.91 -21.25 5.78
C ASP A 136 0.42 -21.05 5.45
N GLY A 137 0.09 -20.94 4.16
CA GLY A 137 -1.30 -20.75 3.66
C GLY A 137 -1.47 -19.72 2.55
N ALA A 138 -2.71 -19.55 2.08
CA ALA A 138 -3.03 -18.71 0.93
C ALA A 138 -2.91 -17.21 1.23
N ARG A 139 -2.24 -16.47 0.34
CA ARG A 139 -2.13 -15.01 0.34
C ARG A 139 -3.40 -14.38 -0.26
N PRO A 140 -3.88 -13.23 0.25
CA PRO A 140 -4.97 -12.51 -0.41
C PRO A 140 -4.64 -12.22 -1.88
N GLY A 141 -5.68 -12.15 -2.71
CA GLY A 141 -5.57 -11.82 -4.14
C GLY A 141 -5.10 -10.38 -4.39
N PRO A 142 -4.84 -10.01 -5.65
CA PRO A 142 -4.60 -8.61 -6.01
C PRO A 142 -5.85 -7.77 -5.77
N PHE A 143 -5.67 -6.46 -5.56
CA PHE A 143 -6.76 -5.50 -5.48
C PHE A 143 -7.46 -5.39 -6.84
N THR A 144 -8.77 -5.60 -6.86
CA THR A 144 -9.57 -5.71 -8.10
C THR A 144 -10.41 -4.48 -8.39
N GLU A 145 -10.67 -3.62 -7.39
CA GLU A 145 -11.42 -2.39 -7.61
C GLU A 145 -10.57 -1.36 -8.37
N PRO A 146 -11.16 -0.52 -9.21
CA PRO A 146 -10.47 0.60 -9.85
C PRO A 146 -9.84 1.53 -8.80
N VAL A 147 -8.52 1.66 -8.82
CA VAL A 147 -7.77 2.56 -7.90
C VAL A 147 -7.49 3.90 -8.54
N TRP A 148 -7.79 4.08 -9.84
CA TRP A 148 -7.63 5.38 -10.47
C TRP A 148 -8.54 6.39 -9.78
N LEU A 149 -7.98 7.15 -8.85
CA LEU A 149 -8.61 8.31 -8.25
C LEU A 149 -8.67 9.33 -9.38
N ASP A 150 -9.69 9.21 -10.23
CA ASP A 150 -10.01 10.19 -11.25
C ASP A 150 -10.04 11.55 -10.57
N ASP A 151 -9.30 12.50 -11.13
CA ASP A 151 -9.58 13.86 -10.74
C ASP A 151 -9.37 14.86 -11.86
N PRO A 152 -10.42 15.63 -12.17
CA PRO A 152 -10.25 17.01 -12.60
C PRO A 152 -10.67 18.06 -11.56
N ASP A 153 -11.34 17.73 -10.43
CA ASP A 153 -11.95 18.67 -9.46
C ASP A 153 -12.06 18.16 -7.97
N MET A 154 -11.02 17.59 -7.34
CA MET A 154 -11.06 17.15 -5.93
C MET A 154 -11.12 18.39 -5.05
N VAL A 155 -12.35 18.80 -4.70
CA VAL A 155 -12.67 19.32 -3.39
C VAL A 155 -13.21 18.17 -2.57
N TRP A 156 -12.34 17.53 -1.79
CA TRP A 156 -12.83 16.73 -0.66
C TRP A 156 -13.06 17.68 0.53
N SER A 157 -14.33 17.96 0.83
CA SER A 157 -14.76 18.60 2.08
C SER A 157 -15.67 17.66 2.85
N PRO A 158 -15.19 17.03 3.94
CA PRO A 158 -16.04 16.24 4.82
C PRO A 158 -16.60 17.13 5.94
N SER A 159 -17.52 18.06 5.66
CA SER A 159 -18.38 18.87 6.58
C SER A 159 -19.23 19.80 5.69
N ASP A 160 -20.55 19.98 5.72
CA ASP A 160 -21.60 19.83 6.73
C ASP A 160 -22.94 19.51 6.02
N GLU A 161 -23.53 18.34 6.30
CA GLU A 161 -25.00 18.20 6.26
C GLU A 161 -25.49 18.19 7.70
N ARG A 162 -25.67 19.39 8.28
CA ARG A 162 -26.60 19.71 9.38
C ARG A 162 -26.47 21.20 9.75
N GLY A 163 -27.50 21.96 9.41
CA GLY A 163 -27.68 23.36 9.81
C GLY A 163 -28.75 24.05 8.98
#